data_AF-A0A6J5HYN4-F1
#
_entry.id   AF-A0A6J5HYN4-F1
#
_cell.length_a   1.000
_cell.length_b   1.000
_cell.length_c   1.000
_cell.angle_alpha   90.00
_cell.angle_beta   90.00
_cell.angle_gamma   90.00
#
_symmetry.space_group_name_H-M   'P 1'
#
loop_
_entity.id
_entity.type
_entity.pdbx_description
1 polymer ?
#
loop_
_entity_poly.entity_id
_entity_poly.type
_entity_poly.pdbx_seq_one_letter_code
_entity_poly.pdbx_strand_id
1 'polypeptide(L)' 'MTSPLKHLITALAAALLLAGCAPGEGGPPHPGAVNPYSSGGFSDPGPNYPDTGR' A
#
# COMPACT_ATOMS: atom_id res chain seq x y z
N MET A 1 3.05 -22.96 -35.74
CA MET A 1 3.96 -21.91 -35.24
C MET A 1 3.11 -20.82 -34.60
N THR A 2 3.10 -20.70 -33.28
CA THR A 2 2.43 -19.59 -32.59
C THR A 2 3.21 -18.31 -32.87
N SER A 3 2.50 -17.23 -33.21
CA SER A 3 3.13 -15.95 -33.56
C SER A 3 3.73 -15.32 -32.30
N PRO A 4 5.01 -14.87 -32.33
CA PRO A 4 5.66 -14.21 -31.19
C PRO A 4 4.91 -12.95 -30.74
N LEU A 5 4.23 -12.28 -31.68
CA LEU A 5 3.40 -11.11 -31.39
C LEU A 5 2.23 -11.45 -30.45
N LYS A 6 1.62 -12.63 -30.62
CA LYS A 6 0.50 -13.07 -29.77
C LYS A 6 0.96 -13.25 -28.32
N HIS A 7 2.12 -13.86 -28.12
CA HIS A 7 2.71 -14.06 -26.79
C HIS A 7 3.03 -12.74 -26.10
N LEU A 8 3.51 -11.75 -26.85
CA LEU A 8 3.84 -10.43 -26.31
C LEU A 8 2.57 -9.68 -25.87
N ILE A 9 1.50 -9.75 -26.67
CA ILE A 9 0.20 -9.15 -26.33
C ILE A 9 -0.41 -9.81 -25.09
N THR A 10 -0.39 -11.15 -24.99
CA THR A 10 -0.91 -11.84 -23.79
C THR A 10 -0.10 -11.52 -22.54
N ALA A 11 1.23 -11.44 -22.63
CA ALA A 11 2.07 -11.07 -21.50
C ALA A 11 1.77 -9.63 -21.02
N LEU A 12 1.61 -8.68 -21.95
CA LEU A 12 1.25 -7.31 -21.62
C LEU A 12 -0.13 -7.21 -20.95
N ALA A 13 -1.12 -7.92 -21.50
CA ALA A 13 -2.47 -7.95 -20.93
C ALA A 13 -2.47 -8.54 -19.51
N ALA A 14 -1.72 -9.62 -19.27
CA ALA A 14 -1.59 -10.20 -17.94
C ALA A 14 -0.94 -9.22 -16.94
N ALA A 15 0.14 -8.54 -17.35
CA ALA A 15 0.82 -7.57 -16.49
C ALA A 15 -0.11 -6.40 -16.08
N LEU A 16 -0.92 -5.89 -17.01
CA LEU A 16 -1.88 -4.82 -16.72
C LEU A 16 -2.96 -5.25 -15.72
N LEU A 17 -3.47 -6.49 -15.83
CA LEU A 17 -4.45 -7.04 -14.89
C LEU A 17 -3.87 -7.23 -13.47
N LEU A 18 -2.57 -7.56 -13.38
CA LEU A 18 -1.88 -7.83 -12.12
C LEU A 18 -1.35 -6.56 -11.43
N ALA A 19 -1.16 -5.46 -12.16
CA ALA A 19 -0.59 -4.22 -11.63
C ALA A 19 -1.40 -3.60 -10.47
N GLY A 20 -2.71 -3.86 -10.39
CA GLY A 20 -3.57 -3.38 -9.31
C GLY A 20 -3.60 -4.28 -8.06
N CYS A 21 -2.92 -5.43 -8.07
CA CYS A 21 -2.96 -6.40 -6.97
C CYS A 21 -1.83 -6.20 -5.94
N ALA A 22 -0.94 -5.23 -6.15
CA ALA A 22 0.08 -4.90 -5.17
C ALA A 22 -0.54 -4.17 -3.97
N PRO A 23 -0.22 -4.54 -2.72
CA PRO A 23 -0.59 -3.73 -1.58
C PRO A 23 0.01 -2.33 -1.74
N GLY A 24 -0.82 -1.31 -1.69
CA GLY A 24 -0.36 0.07 -1.71
C GLY A 24 0.35 0.44 -0.41
N GLU A 25 1.21 1.45 -0.47
CA GLU A 25 1.62 2.19 0.72
C GLU A 25 0.33 2.73 1.36
N GLY A 26 -0.04 2.19 2.52
CA GLY A 26 -1.24 2.62 3.24
C GLY A 26 -1.23 4.13 3.46
N GLY A 27 -2.42 4.74 3.47
CA GLY A 27 -2.53 6.15 3.81
C GLY A 27 -1.99 6.43 5.22
N PRO A 28 -1.68 7.71 5.54
CA PRO A 28 -1.32 8.06 6.91
C PRO A 28 -2.45 7.62 7.86
N PRO A 29 -2.12 7.25 9.11
CA PRO A 29 -3.14 6.94 10.10
C PRO A 29 -4.20 8.03 10.20
N HIS A 30 -5.45 7.64 10.48
CA HIS A 30 -6.52 8.60 10.77
C HIS A 30 -6.05 9.55 11.88
N PRO A 31 -6.25 10.87 11.76
CA PRO A 31 -6.03 11.80 12.86
C PRO A 31 -6.68 11.33 14.17
N GLY A 32 -5.85 11.07 15.18
CA GLY A 32 -6.33 10.49 16.43
C GLY A 32 -6.65 9.00 16.39
N ALA A 33 -6.02 8.23 15.50
CA ALA A 33 -5.96 6.79 15.70
C ALA A 33 -5.01 6.47 16.86
N VAL A 34 -5.47 5.65 17.82
CA VAL A 34 -4.63 5.13 18.91
C VAL A 34 -3.49 4.32 18.30
N ASN A 35 -2.23 4.65 18.62
CA ASN A 35 -1.10 3.79 18.28
C ASN A 35 -1.15 2.50 19.14
N PRO A 36 -1.49 1.33 18.57
CA PRO A 36 -1.63 0.09 19.37
C PRO A 36 -0.29 -0.44 19.87
N TYR A 37 0.82 0.09 19.35
CA TYR A 37 2.18 -0.24 19.76
C TYR A 37 2.75 0.75 20.77
N SER A 38 2.01 1.82 21.09
CA SER A 38 2.41 2.74 22.14
C SER A 38 2.03 2.21 23.51
N SER A 39 2.98 2.28 24.45
CA SER A 39 2.73 2.10 25.88
C SER A 39 2.41 3.42 26.61
N GLY A 40 2.52 4.57 25.92
CA GLY A 40 2.34 5.93 26.45
C GLY A 40 1.02 6.61 26.07
N GLY A 41 0.18 5.98 25.23
CA GLY A 41 -1.16 6.48 24.87
C GLY A 41 -1.19 7.32 23.59
N PHE A 42 -2.25 8.11 23.42
CA PHE A 42 -2.60 8.82 22.18
C PHE A 42 -1.57 9.86 21.70
N SER A 43 -0.62 10.23 22.56
CA SER A 43 0.37 11.30 22.34
C SER A 43 1.77 10.78 22.02
N ASP A 44 1.92 9.48 21.74
CA ASP A 44 3.19 8.86 21.38
C ASP A 44 3.21 8.52 19.88
N PRO A 45 3.71 9.46 19.05
CA PRO A 45 3.90 9.24 17.63
C PRO A 45 5.03 8.22 17.45
N GLY A 46 4.67 6.95 17.33
CA GLY A 46 5.61 5.93 16.87
C GLY A 46 6.17 6.31 15.49
N PRO A 47 7.23 5.64 15.01
CA PRO A 47 7.91 6.02 13.77
C PRO A 47 7.01 6.11 12.52
N ASN A 48 5.83 5.48 12.55
CA ASN A 48 4.84 5.47 11.46
C ASN A 48 3.51 6.16 11.83
N TYR A 49 3.41 6.84 12.97
CA TYR A 49 2.22 7.56 13.39
C TYR A 49 2.57 9.05 13.51
N PRO A 50 2.15 9.91 12.55
CA PRO A 50 2.40 11.34 12.64
C PRO A 50 1.69 11.90 13.88
N ASP A 51 2.24 12.98 14.43
CA ASP A 51 1.65 13.67 15.57
C ASP A 51 0.28 14.24 15.18
N THR A 52 -0.80 13.57 15.60
CA THR A 52 -2.17 13.92 15.21
C THR A 52 -2.90 14.77 16.25
N GLY A 53 -2.20 15.18 17.31
CA GLY A 53 -2.74 16.04 18.37
C GLY A 53 -2.29 17.49 18.24
N ARG A 54 -3.26 18.41 18.22
CA ARG A 54 -3.05 19.84 18.52
C ARG A 54 -3.27 20.11 19.99
#